data_AF-A0A1Y0HHL7-F1
#
_entry.id   AF-A0A1Y0HHL7-F1
#
_cell.length_a   1.000
_cell.length_b   1.000
_cell.length_c   1.000
_cell.angle_alpha   90.00
_cell.angle_beta   90.00
_cell.angle_gamma   90.00
#
_symmetry.space_group_name_H-M   'P 1'
#
loop_
_entity.id
_entity.type
_entity.pdbx_description
1 polymer ?
#
loop_
_entity_poly.entity_id
_entity_poly.type
_entity_poly.pdbx_seq_one_letter_code
_entity_poly.pdbx_strand_id
1 'polypeptide(L)' 'MSNDQVLTVMSDEFKASYDFYQDYEDMVIHKITRKIFKINFVHGMAQLVPVSNEKAINKIEFGMQSFVEMLRKQGF' A
#
# COMPACT_ATOMS: atom_id res chain seq x y z
N MET A 1 -7.97 18.66 4.18
CA MET A 1 -6.49 18.66 4.13
C MET A 1 -6.05 17.35 4.76
N SER A 2 -5.76 16.34 3.94
CA SER A 2 -5.28 15.06 4.46
C SER A 2 -3.80 15.26 4.80
N ASN A 3 -3.49 15.35 6.08
CA ASN A 3 -2.12 15.31 6.54
C ASN A 3 -1.57 13.92 6.19
N ASP A 4 -0.87 13.79 5.07
CA ASP A 4 0.01 12.66 4.77
C ASP A 4 1.19 12.72 5.74
N GLN A 5 0.91 12.42 7.02
CA GLN A 5 1.92 12.35 8.05
C GLN A 5 2.85 11.19 7.73
N VAL A 6 4.06 11.53 7.28
CA VAL A 6 5.16 10.60 7.11
C VAL A 6 5.52 10.05 8.48
N LEU A 7 5.35 8.75 8.67
CA LEU A 7 5.74 8.05 9.88
C LEU A 7 7.21 7.68 9.77
N THR A 8 8.04 8.20 10.67
CA THR A 8 9.44 7.77 10.77
C THR A 8 9.51 6.65 11.80
N VAL A 9 9.91 5.45 11.38
CA VAL A 9 10.01 4.28 12.25
C VAL A 9 11.46 3.82 12.36
N MET A 10 11.83 3.38 13.56
CA MET A 10 13.14 2.80 13.81
C MET A 10 13.24 1.42 13.16
N SER A 11 14.46 0.98 12.83
CA SER A 11 14.69 -0.29 12.14
C SER A 11 14.12 -1.51 12.87
N ASP A 12 14.20 -1.53 14.21
CA ASP A 12 13.70 -2.64 15.02
C ASP A 12 12.17 -2.69 15.05
N GLU A 13 11.52 -1.53 15.17
CA GLU A 13 10.07 -1.38 15.09
C GLU A 13 9.55 -1.77 13.69
N PHE A 14 10.28 -1.37 12.65
CA PHE A 14 9.95 -1.70 11.27
C PHE A 14 9.92 -3.22 11.05
N LYS A 15 10.98 -3.94 11.46
CA LYS A 15 11.07 -5.40 11.33
C LYS A 15 10.01 -6.14 12.17
N ALA A 16 9.67 -5.60 13.34
CA ALA A 16 8.66 -6.19 14.20
C ALA A 16 7.25 -6.07 13.60
N SER A 17 6.88 -4.89 13.13
CA SER A 17 5.49 -4.52 12.86
C SER A 17 5.09 -4.50 11.38
N TYR A 18 6.05 -4.52 10.45
CA TYR A 18 5.80 -4.38 9.02
C TYR A 18 6.41 -5.54 8.24
N ASP A 19 5.75 -5.93 7.15
CA ASP A 19 6.25 -6.86 6.14
C ASP A 19 6.34 -6.15 4.79
N PHE A 20 7.28 -6.56 3.94
CA PHE A 20 7.30 -6.10 2.56
C PHE A 20 6.07 -6.62 1.81
N TYR A 21 5.45 -5.75 1.04
CA TYR A 21 4.31 -6.13 0.22
C TYR A 21 4.82 -6.90 -0.99
N GLN A 22 4.40 -8.17 -1.11
CA GLN A 22 4.77 -8.99 -2.26
C GLN A 22 4.34 -8.27 -3.55
N ASP A 23 5.19 -8.32 -4.57
CA ASP A 23 5.05 -7.65 -5.87
C ASP A 23 5.38 -6.15 -5.92
N TYR A 24 5.67 -5.49 -4.79
CA TYR A 24 6.01 -4.06 -4.75
C TYR A 24 7.20 -3.77 -3.82
N GLU A 25 8.38 -3.53 -4.42
CA GLU A 25 9.65 -3.36 -3.71
C GLU A 25 9.68 -2.14 -2.76
N ASP A 26 8.88 -1.11 -3.04
CA ASP A 26 8.80 0.13 -2.26
C ASP A 26 7.57 0.21 -1.35
N MET A 27 6.87 -0.91 -1.14
CA MET A 27 5.67 -0.97 -0.29
C MET A 27 5.80 -1.94 0.87
N VAL A 28 5.20 -1.57 1.99
CA VAL A 28 5.18 -2.35 3.21
C VAL A 28 3.77 -2.36 3.79
N ILE A 29 3.40 -3.46 4.41
CA ILE A 29 2.12 -3.65 5.06
C ILE A 29 2.32 -3.81 6.57
N HIS A 30 1.55 -3.06 7.35
CA HIS A 30 1.54 -3.24 8.80
C HIS A 30 0.80 -4.54 9.14
N LYS A 31 1.44 -5.44 9.90
CA LYS A 31 0.94 -6.79 10.22
C LYS A 31 -0.45 -6.79 10.85
N ILE A 32 -0.65 -5.94 11.87
CA ILE A 32 -1.90 -5.85 12.63
C ILE A 32 -2.99 -5.08 11.86
N THR A 33 -2.71 -3.83 11.47
CA THR A 33 -3.74 -2.95 10.89
C THR A 33 -4.01 -3.19 9.41
N ARG A 34 -3.15 -4.00 8.75
CA ARG A 34 -3.18 -4.28 7.30
C ARG A 34 -3.10 -3.02 6.43
N LYS A 35 -2.70 -1.89 7.01
CA LYS A 35 -2.46 -0.64 6.27
C LYS A 35 -1.18 -0.76 5.46
N ILE A 36 -1.22 -0.24 4.24
CA ILE A 36 -0.09 -0.24 3.31
C ILE A 36 0.56 1.14 3.32
N PHE A 37 1.88 1.14 3.30
CA PHE A 37 2.71 2.33 3.30
C PHE A 37 3.74 2.22 2.18
N LYS A 38 4.09 3.35 1.58
CA LYS A 38 5.29 3.45 0.76
C LYS A 38 6.48 3.68 1.68
N ILE A 39 7.54 2.89 1.53
CA ILE A 39 8.77 3.02 2.32
C ILE A 39 9.79 3.86 1.56
N ASN A 40 10.39 4.83 2.24
CA ASN A 40 11.54 5.59 1.77
C ASN A 40 12.67 5.48 2.80
N PHE A 41 13.91 5.32 2.36
CA PHE A 41 15.07 5.35 3.24
C PHE A 41 15.75 6.71 3.14
N VAL A 42 15.67 7.52 4.20
CA VAL A 42 16.26 8.86 4.26
C VAL A 42 17.20 8.91 5.45
N HIS A 43 18.49 9.20 5.22
CA HIS A 43 19.52 9.24 6.27
C HIS A 43 19.59 7.98 7.17
N GLY A 44 19.34 6.80 6.59
CA GLY A 44 19.34 5.53 7.33
C GLY A 44 18.06 5.24 8.13
N MET A 45 17.03 6.09 8.03
CA MET A 45 15.73 5.90 8.68
C MET A 45 14.69 5.46 7.66
N ALA A 46 13.78 4.57 8.08
CA ALA A 46 12.63 4.17 7.29
C ALA A 46 11.48 5.17 7.51
N GLN A 47 11.11 5.86 6.43
CA GLN A 47 9.98 6.77 6.36
C GLN A 47 8.83 6.08 5.64
N LEU A 48 7.72 5.91 6.34
CA LEU A 48 6.51 5.27 5.87
C LEU A 48 5.48 6.34 5.53
N VAL A 49 5.15 6.45 4.26
CA VAL A 49 4.10 7.35 3.78
C VAL A 49 2.83 6.52 3.66
N PRO A 50 1.75 6.84 4.40
CA PRO A 50 0.50 6.10 4.27
C PRO A 50 -0.01 6.22 2.85
N VAL A 51 -0.20 5.07 2.20
CA VAL A 51 -0.94 5.03 0.95
C VAL A 51 -2.40 5.14 1.35
N SER A 52 -3.07 6.24 0.96
CA SER A 52 -4.50 6.46 1.22
C SER A 52 -5.33 5.46 0.42
N ASN A 53 -5.36 4.23 0.93
CA ASN A 53 -5.68 3.05 0.15
C ASN A 53 -7.18 2.83 -0.06
N GLU A 54 -8.08 3.51 0.66
CA GLU A 54 -9.51 3.33 0.37
C GLU A 54 -9.87 3.76 -1.06
N LYS A 55 -9.43 4.94 -1.51
CA LYS A 55 -9.80 5.41 -2.86
C LYS A 55 -9.03 4.71 -3.97
N ALA A 56 -7.75 4.37 -3.75
CA ALA A 56 -6.93 3.71 -4.76
C ALA A 56 -7.32 2.23 -4.92
N ILE A 57 -7.50 1.50 -3.81
CA ILE A 57 -7.99 0.11 -3.85
C ILE A 57 -9.41 0.08 -4.40
N ASN A 58 -10.33 0.93 -3.93
CA ASN A 58 -11.69 0.96 -4.50
C ASN A 58 -11.66 1.25 -6.01
N LYS A 59 -10.80 2.16 -6.50
CA LYS A 59 -10.67 2.40 -7.95
C LYS A 59 -10.11 1.21 -8.71
N ILE A 60 -9.15 0.49 -8.13
CA ILE A 60 -8.56 -0.71 -8.73
C ILE A 60 -9.60 -1.84 -8.76
N GLU A 61 -10.31 -2.09 -7.64
CA GLU A 61 -11.37 -3.09 -7.57
C GLU A 61 -12.53 -2.77 -8.52
N PHE A 62 -12.99 -1.52 -8.57
CA PHE A 62 -14.04 -1.10 -9.50
C PHE A 62 -13.59 -1.18 -10.97
N GLY A 63 -12.34 -0.81 -11.24
CA GLY A 63 -11.73 -0.93 -12.57
C GLY A 63 -11.57 -2.38 -13.01
N MET A 64 -11.16 -3.27 -12.11
CA MET A 64 -11.05 -4.70 -12.36
C MET A 64 -12.41 -5.36 -12.55
N GLN A 65 -13.44 -5.00 -11.77
CA GLN A 65 -14.80 -5.49 -12.01
C GLN A 65 -15.32 -5.06 -13.38
N SER A 66 -15.13 -3.78 -13.74
CA SER A 66 -15.53 -3.26 -15.05
C SER A 66 -14.80 -3.99 -16.19
N PHE A 67 -13.52 -4.31 -16.00
CA PHE A 67 -12.73 -5.09 -16.96
C PHE A 67 -13.22 -6.54 -17.09
N VAL A 68 -13.52 -7.22 -15.97
CA VAL A 68 -14.09 -8.57 -15.96
C VAL A 68 -15.47 -8.61 -16.62
N GLU A 69 -16.33 -7.63 -16.37
CA GLU A 69 -17.62 -7.52 -17.06
C GLU A 69 -17.46 -7.30 -18.57
N MET A 70 -16.47 -6.52 -18.98
CA MET A 70 -16.16 -6.31 -20.39
C MET A 70 -15.70 -7.62 -21.06
N LEU A 71 -14.82 -8.39 -20.41
CA LEU A 71 -14.38 -9.70 -20.90
C LEU A 71 -15.57 -10.67 -21.04
N ARG A 72 -16.44 -10.74 -20.03
CA ARG A 72 -17.65 -11.58 -20.07
C ARG A 72 -18.59 -11.19 -21.22
N LYS A 73 -18.74 -9.89 -21.51
CA LYS A 73 -19.54 -9.40 -22.66
C LYS A 73 -18.91 -9.74 -24.00
N GLN A 74 -17.59 -9.85 -24.07
CA GLN A 74 -16.87 -10.24 -25.28
C GLN A 74 -16.77 -11.77 -25.46
N GLY A 75 -17.27 -12.56 -24.50
CA GLY A 75 -17.33 -14.02 -24.59
C GLY A 75 -16.04 -14.75 -24.21
N PHE A 76 -15.15 -14.09 -23.46
CA PHE A 76 -13.99 -14.72 -22.81
C PHE A 76 -14.36 -15.38 -21.48
#